data_AF-A0A5F5XTD5-F1
#
_entry.id   AF-A0A5F5XTD5-F1
#
_cell.length_a   1.000
_cell.length_b   1.000
_cell.length_c   1.000
_cell.angle_alpha   90.00
_cell.angle_beta   90.00
_cell.angle_gamma   90.00
#
_symmetry.space_group_name_H-M   'P 1'
#
loop_
_entity.id
_entity.type
_entity.pdbx_description
1 polymer ?
#
loop_
_entity_poly.entity_id
_entity_poly.type
_entity_poly.pdbx_seq_one_letter_code
_entity_poly.pdbx_strand_id
1 'polypeptide(L)'
;MRAPGAGSASVVSLVLLWLLGLPWTWSAAAALGVYVGGGGWRFLRIVCKTARRDLFGLSVLIRVRLELRRHQRARHTIPRIFQVVAQRQPDRLALVDAGSGVCWTFAQLDAYSNAVANLFCRLGFTPGDVVAILLEGRPEFVGLWLGLAKAGVEAALLNVNLRREPLAFCLGTSGAKALIFGGELAAGEAGRSWHPERGAGGGEMAWYIPGRP
;
A
#
# COMPACT_ATOMS: atom_id res chain seq x y z
N MET A 1 0.67 21.03 -58.55
CA MET A 1 -0.10 21.33 -57.32
C MET A 1 0.86 21.31 -56.14
N ARG A 2 1.29 22.49 -55.67
CA ARG A 2 2.22 22.69 -54.54
C ARG A 2 1.46 23.51 -53.50
N ALA A 3 1.25 22.95 -52.31
CA ALA A 3 0.84 23.73 -51.14
C ALA A 3 2.12 24.11 -50.38
N PRO A 4 2.48 25.41 -50.27
CA PRO A 4 3.65 25.83 -49.51
C PRO A 4 3.26 26.27 -48.09
N GLY A 5 4.03 25.78 -47.12
CA GLY A 5 4.56 26.63 -46.05
C GLY A 5 3.60 27.13 -44.97
N ALA A 6 3.15 26.24 -44.07
CA ALA A 6 2.58 26.63 -42.78
C ALA A 6 3.62 27.15 -41.76
N GLY A 7 4.91 27.20 -42.12
CA GLY A 7 6.01 27.55 -41.21
C GLY A 7 6.45 29.02 -41.23
N SER A 8 6.16 29.78 -42.29
CA SER A 8 6.67 31.15 -42.47
C SER A 8 5.81 32.22 -41.79
N ALA A 9 4.52 31.98 -41.57
CA ALA A 9 3.62 32.93 -40.91
C ALA A 9 3.91 33.11 -39.40
N SER A 10 4.52 32.11 -38.76
CA SER A 10 4.79 32.14 -37.31
C SER A 10 6.02 33.00 -36.97
N VAL A 11 7.06 32.97 -37.81
CA VAL A 11 8.31 33.72 -37.59
C VAL A 11 8.13 35.21 -37.86
N VAL A 12 7.38 35.57 -38.91
CA VAL A 12 7.10 36.97 -39.25
C VAL A 12 6.26 37.66 -38.18
N SER A 13 5.31 36.94 -37.56
CA SER A 13 4.47 37.46 -36.47
C SER A 13 5.29 37.72 -35.19
N LEU A 14 6.25 36.84 -34.87
CA LEU A 14 7.18 37.02 -33.73
C LEU A 14 8.12 38.22 -33.91
N VAL A 15 8.63 38.45 -35.12
CA VAL A 15 9.50 39.59 -35.44
C VAL A 15 8.74 40.92 -35.41
N LEU A 16 7.48 40.94 -35.88
CA LEU A 16 6.63 42.14 -35.83
C LEU A 16 6.28 42.54 -34.39
N LEU A 17 6.00 41.57 -33.52
CA LEU A 17 5.72 41.79 -32.10
C LEU A 17 6.95 42.31 -31.33
N TRP A 18 8.14 41.88 -31.71
CA TRP A 18 9.40 42.37 -31.15
C TRP A 18 9.71 43.80 -31.59
N LEU A 19 9.42 44.17 -32.85
CA LEU A 19 9.65 45.50 -33.43
C LEU A 19 8.72 46.59 -32.89
N LEU A 20 7.51 46.23 -32.43
CA LEU A 20 6.51 47.16 -31.90
C LEU A 20 6.67 47.45 -30.39
N GLY A 21 7.67 46.87 -29.72
CA GLY A 21 7.89 47.08 -28.28
C GLY A 21 6.75 46.58 -27.40
N LEU A 22 5.82 45.78 -27.95
CA LEU A 22 4.71 45.25 -27.18
C LEU A 22 5.25 44.21 -26.19
N PRO A 23 4.94 44.37 -24.89
CA PRO A 23 5.32 43.37 -23.91
C PRO A 23 4.73 42.02 -24.32
N TRP A 24 5.50 40.94 -24.18
CA TRP A 24 5.08 39.57 -24.49
C TRP A 24 3.72 39.18 -23.87
N THR A 25 3.33 39.87 -22.79
CA THR A 25 2.04 39.74 -22.12
C THR A 25 0.85 40.08 -23.04
N TRP A 26 0.99 41.05 -23.94
CA TRP A 26 -0.06 41.43 -24.89
C TRP A 26 -0.21 40.39 -26.00
N SER A 27 0.89 39.81 -26.48
CA SER A 27 0.87 38.69 -27.43
C SER A 27 0.21 37.45 -26.82
N ALA A 28 0.54 37.15 -25.56
CA ALA A 28 -0.07 36.06 -24.81
C ALA A 28 -1.58 36.33 -24.55
N ALA A 29 -1.95 37.56 -24.21
CA ALA A 29 -3.34 37.95 -24.01
C ALA A 29 -4.16 37.87 -25.31
N ALA A 30 -3.60 38.31 -26.44
CA ALA A 30 -4.24 38.20 -27.75
C ALA A 30 -4.44 36.73 -28.15
N ALA A 31 -3.42 35.88 -27.96
CA ALA A 31 -3.52 34.44 -28.22
C ALA A 31 -4.57 33.76 -27.33
N LEU A 32 -4.63 34.12 -26.03
CA LEU A 32 -5.66 33.62 -25.11
C LEU A 32 -7.07 34.07 -25.52
N GLY A 33 -7.21 35.33 -25.96
CA GLY A 33 -8.47 35.87 -26.47
C GLY A 33 -8.97 35.12 -27.70
N VAL A 34 -8.08 34.87 -28.68
CA VAL A 34 -8.39 34.08 -29.88
C VAL A 34 -8.76 32.64 -29.51
N TYR A 35 -8.04 32.02 -28.57
CA TYR A 35 -8.32 30.66 -28.10
C TYR A 35 -9.69 30.55 -27.41
N VAL A 36 -10.01 31.48 -26.52
CA VAL A 36 -11.30 31.52 -25.82
C VAL A 36 -12.44 31.79 -26.81
N GLY A 37 -12.26 32.76 -27.71
CA GLY A 37 -13.25 33.12 -28.74
C GLY A 37 -13.47 32.03 -29.81
N GLY A 38 -12.43 31.25 -30.14
CA GLY A 38 -12.49 30.13 -31.08
C GLY A 38 -13.11 28.84 -30.54
N GLY A 39 -13.63 28.85 -29.30
CA GLY A 39 -14.31 27.70 -28.69
C GLY A 39 -13.52 27.00 -27.57
N GLY A 40 -12.31 27.48 -27.24
CA GLY A 40 -11.50 26.99 -26.11
C GLY A 40 -12.16 27.20 -24.73
N TRP A 41 -13.19 28.06 -24.63
CA TRP A 41 -13.99 28.23 -23.42
C TRP A 41 -14.65 26.93 -22.94
N ARG A 42 -14.98 26.00 -23.85
CA ARG A 42 -15.50 24.67 -23.47
C ARG A 42 -14.48 23.86 -22.69
N PHE A 43 -13.21 23.90 -23.08
CA PHE A 43 -12.12 23.25 -22.36
C PHE A 43 -11.89 23.92 -21.00
N LEU A 44 -11.86 25.26 -20.95
CA LEU A 44 -11.73 26.00 -19.68
C LEU A 44 -12.87 25.66 -18.70
N ARG A 45 -14.10 25.50 -19.21
CA ARG A 45 -15.26 25.09 -18.40
C ARG A 45 -15.09 23.67 -17.85
N ILE A 46 -14.56 22.74 -18.64
CA ILE A 46 -14.26 21.37 -18.19
C ILE A 46 -13.17 21.41 -17.11
N VAL A 47 -12.09 22.15 -17.34
CA VAL A 47 -11.00 22.32 -16.36
C VAL A 47 -11.53 22.92 -15.08
N CYS A 48 -12.31 24.00 -15.10
CA CYS A 48 -12.89 24.58 -13.89
C CYS A 48 -13.84 23.62 -13.17
N LYS A 49 -14.66 22.84 -13.90
CA LYS A 49 -15.53 21.82 -13.27
C LYS A 49 -14.73 20.67 -12.64
N THR A 50 -13.65 20.23 -13.28
CA THR A 50 -12.84 19.09 -12.81
C THR A 50 -11.77 19.52 -11.80
N ALA A 51 -11.37 20.79 -11.81
CA ALA A 51 -10.31 21.35 -10.96
C ALA A 51 -10.56 21.08 -9.48
N ARG A 52 -11.80 21.17 -9.00
CA ARG A 52 -12.11 20.89 -7.59
C ARG A 52 -11.75 19.45 -7.21
N ARG A 53 -12.11 18.48 -8.05
CA ARG A 53 -11.80 17.06 -7.84
C ARG A 53 -10.29 16.82 -7.90
N ASP A 54 -9.63 17.40 -8.90
CA ASP A 54 -8.21 17.16 -9.15
C ASP A 54 -7.34 17.86 -8.09
N LEU A 55 -7.71 19.07 -7.65
CA LEU A 55 -7.07 19.77 -6.53
C LEU A 55 -7.24 19.01 -5.22
N PHE A 56 -8.42 18.43 -4.98
CA PHE A 56 -8.62 17.56 -3.83
C PHE A 56 -7.68 16.35 -3.88
N GLY A 57 -7.65 15.62 -4.99
CA GLY A 57 -6.71 14.50 -5.17
C GLY A 57 -5.25 14.91 -5.01
N LEU A 58 -4.85 16.04 -5.59
CA LEU A 58 -3.51 16.58 -5.48
C LEU A 58 -3.15 16.95 -4.03
N SER A 59 -4.07 17.59 -3.31
CA SER A 59 -3.87 17.94 -1.89
C SER A 59 -3.68 16.71 -1.00
N VAL A 60 -4.48 15.65 -1.22
CA VAL A 60 -4.33 14.37 -0.51
C VAL A 60 -2.98 13.75 -0.84
N LEU A 61 -2.59 13.71 -2.12
CA LEU A 61 -1.31 13.15 -2.54
C LEU A 61 -0.12 13.91 -1.93
N ILE A 62 -0.17 15.25 -1.95
CA ILE A 62 0.85 16.10 -1.34
C ILE A 62 0.92 15.82 0.16
N ARG A 63 -0.22 15.76 0.86
CA ARG A 63 -0.27 15.46 2.30
C ARG A 63 0.35 14.11 2.62
N VAL A 64 -0.05 13.05 1.90
CA VAL A 64 0.48 11.70 2.08
C VAL A 64 1.98 11.66 1.79
N ARG A 65 2.44 12.30 0.70
CA ARG A 65 3.88 12.37 0.39
C ARG A 65 4.68 13.09 1.47
N LEU A 66 4.16 14.20 2.01
CA LEU A 66 4.83 14.94 3.08
C LEU A 66 4.91 14.09 4.36
N GLU A 67 3.83 13.39 4.72
CA GLU A 67 3.80 12.53 5.90
C GLU A 67 4.73 11.31 5.77
N LEU A 68 4.71 10.65 4.61
CA LEU A 68 5.65 9.56 4.31
C LEU A 68 7.10 10.03 4.38
N ARG A 69 7.43 11.19 3.81
CA ARG A 69 8.78 11.77 3.90
C ARG A 69 9.18 12.05 5.35
N ARG A 70 8.25 12.52 6.20
CA ARG A 70 8.51 12.73 7.63
C ARG A 70 8.86 11.41 8.33
N HIS A 71 8.06 10.37 8.12
CA HIS A 71 8.31 9.06 8.72
C HIS A 71 9.60 8.39 8.21
N GLN A 72 9.91 8.52 6.91
CA GLN A 72 11.16 8.03 6.33
C GLN A 72 12.38 8.76 6.92
N ARG A 73 12.33 10.10 7.04
CA ARG A 73 13.41 10.88 7.67
C ARG A 73 13.62 10.51 9.14
N ALA A 74 12.53 10.26 9.86
CA ALA A 74 12.57 9.82 11.26
C ALA A 74 12.87 8.32 11.45
N ARG A 75 13.03 7.56 10.35
CA ARG A 75 13.21 6.09 10.36
C ARG A 75 12.15 5.35 11.19
N HIS A 76 10.90 5.83 11.15
CA HIS A 76 9.81 5.13 11.82
C HIS A 76 9.44 3.85 11.06
N THR A 77 9.29 2.76 11.79
CA THR A 77 8.74 1.51 11.26
C THR A 77 7.22 1.53 11.28
N ILE A 78 6.58 0.68 10.46
CA ILE A 78 5.10 0.57 10.46
C ILE A 78 4.54 0.25 11.85
N PRO A 79 5.11 -0.72 12.61
CA PRO A 79 4.66 -0.95 13.99
C PRO A 79 4.77 0.26 14.89
N ARG A 80 5.82 1.09 14.73
CA ARG A 80 6.00 2.30 15.53
C ARG A 80 4.90 3.33 15.24
N ILE A 81 4.58 3.54 13.96
CA ILE A 81 3.49 4.44 13.55
C ILE A 81 2.16 3.92 14.09
N PHE A 82 1.90 2.62 13.95
CA PHE A 82 0.71 1.97 14.49
C PHE A 82 0.59 2.14 16.01
N GLN A 83 1.66 1.87 16.76
CA GLN A 83 1.67 1.98 18.22
C GLN A 83 1.32 3.39 18.70
N VAL A 84 1.83 4.43 18.03
CA VAL A 84 1.49 5.82 18.33
C VAL A 84 -0.01 6.10 18.10
N VAL A 85 -0.60 5.53 17.06
CA VAL A 85 -2.04 5.66 16.80
C VAL A 85 -2.85 4.89 17.83
N ALA A 86 -2.46 3.66 18.14
CA ALA A 86 -3.15 2.79 19.10
C ALA A 86 -3.16 3.40 20.51
N GLN A 87 -2.06 4.04 20.93
CA GLN A 87 -1.99 4.76 22.21
C GLN A 87 -2.87 6.01 22.24
N ARG A 88 -3.05 6.69 21.10
CA ARG A 88 -3.89 7.89 21.02
C ARG A 88 -5.38 7.60 21.00
N GLN A 89 -5.78 6.44 20.46
CA GLN A 89 -7.19 6.09 20.23
C GLN A 89 -7.45 4.60 20.55
N PRO A 90 -7.24 4.15 21.81
CA PRO A 90 -7.27 2.73 22.16
C PRO A 90 -8.65 2.08 21.94
N ASP A 91 -9.73 2.80 22.26
CA ASP A 91 -11.10 2.27 22.22
C ASP A 91 -11.76 2.37 20.84
N ARG A 92 -11.08 2.99 19.87
CA ARG A 92 -11.63 3.11 18.51
C ARG A 92 -11.50 1.78 17.78
N LEU A 93 -12.53 1.44 16.99
CA LEU A 93 -12.49 0.28 16.11
C LEU A 93 -11.36 0.42 15.08
N ALA A 94 -10.49 -0.58 15.04
CA ALA A 94 -9.37 -0.69 14.11
C ALA A 94 -9.71 -1.61 12.93
N LEU A 95 -10.35 -2.75 13.22
CA LEU A 95 -10.73 -3.76 12.23
C LEU A 95 -12.19 -4.15 12.45
N VAL A 96 -12.92 -4.30 11.35
CA VAL A 96 -14.29 -4.79 11.31
C VAL A 96 -14.33 -5.86 10.23
N ASP A 97 -14.54 -7.11 10.62
CA ASP A 97 -14.79 -8.19 9.69
C ASP A 97 -16.28 -8.23 9.34
N ALA A 98 -16.59 -7.94 8.08
CA ALA A 98 -17.96 -7.96 7.58
C ALA A 98 -18.54 -9.38 7.48
N GLY A 99 -17.70 -10.41 7.37
CA GLY A 99 -18.13 -11.80 7.25
C GLY A 99 -18.58 -12.38 8.58
N SER A 100 -17.73 -12.28 9.62
CA SER A 100 -18.02 -12.80 10.96
C SER A 100 -18.74 -11.80 11.88
N GLY A 101 -18.72 -10.51 11.54
CA GLY A 101 -19.19 -9.42 12.42
C GLY A 101 -18.22 -9.08 13.56
N VAL A 102 -17.07 -9.77 13.65
CA VAL A 102 -16.08 -9.54 14.70
C VAL A 102 -15.41 -8.18 14.48
N CYS A 103 -15.34 -7.40 15.55
CA CYS A 103 -14.74 -6.07 15.57
C CYS A 103 -13.59 -6.04 16.57
N TRP A 104 -12.44 -5.47 16.18
CA TRP A 104 -11.29 -5.30 17.06
C TRP A 104 -11.00 -3.82 17.26
N THR A 105 -10.78 -3.41 18.50
CA THR A 105 -10.28 -2.07 18.82
C THR A 105 -8.78 -1.97 18.57
N PHE A 106 -8.25 -0.74 18.51
CA PHE A 106 -6.81 -0.53 18.43
C PHE A 106 -6.06 -1.15 19.62
N ALA A 107 -6.63 -1.10 20.83
CA ALA A 107 -6.03 -1.71 22.00
C ALA A 107 -5.95 -3.24 21.88
N GLN A 108 -7.02 -3.90 21.41
CA GLN A 108 -7.04 -5.34 21.20
C GLN A 108 -6.05 -5.78 20.12
N LEU A 109 -5.99 -5.04 19.01
CA LEU A 109 -5.04 -5.31 17.93
C LEU A 109 -3.58 -5.11 18.38
N ASP A 110 -3.30 -4.08 19.19
CA ASP A 110 -1.96 -3.86 19.74
C ASP A 110 -1.56 -4.98 20.72
N ALA A 111 -2.47 -5.38 21.62
CA ALA A 111 -2.24 -6.47 22.56
C ALA A 111 -1.95 -7.80 21.83
N TYR A 112 -2.77 -8.15 20.84
CA TYR A 112 -2.57 -9.37 20.05
C TYR A 112 -1.25 -9.34 19.27
N SER A 113 -0.94 -8.24 18.57
CA SER A 113 0.32 -8.12 17.85
C SER A 113 1.55 -8.12 18.77
N ASN A 114 1.45 -7.58 19.99
CA ASN A 114 2.51 -7.71 21.00
C ASN A 114 2.70 -9.16 21.45
N ALA A 115 1.61 -9.91 21.64
CA ALA A 115 1.67 -11.33 22.00
C ALA A 115 2.34 -12.17 20.90
N VAL A 116 1.99 -11.91 19.63
CA VAL A 116 2.64 -12.53 18.46
C VAL A 116 4.13 -12.20 18.42
N ALA A 117 4.51 -10.93 18.57
CA ALA A 117 5.92 -10.52 18.54
C ALA A 117 6.73 -11.26 19.62
N ASN A 118 6.21 -11.31 20.85
CA ASN A 118 6.83 -12.03 21.95
C ASN A 118 6.93 -13.54 21.70
N LEU A 119 5.93 -14.14 21.05
CA LEU A 119 5.96 -15.55 20.66
C LEU A 119 7.11 -15.81 19.68
N PHE A 120 7.22 -15.03 18.60
CA PHE A 120 8.27 -15.22 17.59
C PHE A 120 9.67 -14.96 18.14
N CYS A 121 9.83 -13.99 19.03
CA CYS A 121 11.08 -13.81 19.77
C CYS A 121 11.43 -15.04 20.62
N ARG A 122 10.46 -15.64 21.33
CA ARG A 122 10.68 -16.87 22.12
C ARG A 122 10.99 -18.10 21.26
N LEU A 123 10.45 -18.16 20.05
CA LEU A 123 10.75 -19.22 19.08
C LEU A 123 12.16 -19.08 18.46
N GLY A 124 12.87 -17.99 18.74
CA GLY A 124 14.25 -17.76 18.30
C GLY A 124 14.37 -17.11 16.93
N PHE A 125 13.30 -16.48 16.42
CA PHE A 125 13.39 -15.71 15.18
C PHE A 125 14.19 -14.43 15.40
N THR A 126 15.01 -14.09 14.41
CA THR A 126 15.83 -12.88 14.42
C THR A 126 15.35 -11.87 13.37
N PRO A 127 15.62 -10.57 13.54
CA PRO A 127 15.31 -9.58 12.53
C PRO A 127 15.88 -9.96 11.15
N GLY A 128 15.07 -9.86 10.11
CA GLY A 128 15.41 -10.29 8.74
C GLY A 128 15.03 -11.74 8.40
N ASP A 129 14.59 -12.53 9.39
CA ASP A 129 13.99 -13.83 9.11
C ASP A 129 12.66 -13.65 8.39
N VAL A 130 12.30 -14.61 7.53
CA VAL A 130 11.05 -14.58 6.77
C VAL A 130 10.08 -15.63 7.29
N VAL A 131 8.81 -15.27 7.42
CA VAL A 131 7.70 -16.17 7.76
C VAL A 131 6.62 -16.04 6.71
N ALA A 132 6.23 -17.17 6.11
CA ALA A 132 5.15 -17.21 5.14
C ALA A 132 3.80 -17.25 5.85
N ILE A 133 2.84 -16.48 5.34
CA ILE A 133 1.47 -16.39 5.85
C ILE A 133 0.51 -16.79 4.74
N LEU A 134 -0.22 -17.87 4.95
CA LEU A 134 -1.27 -18.41 4.10
C LEU A 134 -2.59 -18.45 4.89
N LEU A 135 -3.17 -17.28 5.11
CA LEU A 135 -4.40 -17.12 5.90
C LEU A 135 -5.45 -16.35 5.09
N GLU A 136 -6.70 -16.74 5.28
CA GLU A 136 -7.83 -15.99 4.72
C GLU A 136 -7.99 -14.62 5.38
N GLY A 137 -8.79 -13.74 4.77
CA GLY A 137 -9.03 -12.38 5.25
C GLY A 137 -9.78 -12.36 6.58
N ARG A 138 -9.04 -12.38 7.70
CA ARG A 138 -9.55 -12.33 9.08
C ARG A 138 -8.79 -11.30 9.92
N PRO A 139 -9.36 -10.73 10.99
CA PRO A 139 -8.69 -9.72 11.82
C PRO A 139 -7.31 -10.17 12.36
N GLU A 140 -7.18 -11.46 12.67
CA GLU A 140 -5.95 -12.08 13.16
C GLU A 140 -4.80 -11.95 12.17
N PHE A 141 -5.07 -11.93 10.86
CA PHE A 141 -4.05 -11.76 9.83
C PHE A 141 -3.29 -10.43 10.00
N VAL A 142 -4.03 -9.35 10.23
CA VAL A 142 -3.43 -8.02 10.42
C VAL A 142 -2.64 -7.97 11.72
N GLY A 143 -3.18 -8.55 12.79
CA GLY A 143 -2.50 -8.63 14.08
C GLY A 143 -1.21 -9.46 14.01
N LEU A 144 -1.24 -10.57 13.27
CA LEU A 144 -0.10 -11.45 13.04
C LEU A 144 0.99 -10.73 12.24
N TRP A 145 0.62 -10.10 11.13
CA TRP A 145 1.55 -9.32 10.31
C TRP A 145 2.21 -8.19 11.11
N LEU A 146 1.43 -7.45 11.91
CA LEU A 146 1.96 -6.42 12.80
C LEU A 146 2.90 -7.00 13.86
N GLY A 147 2.58 -8.17 14.42
CA GLY A 147 3.42 -8.84 15.40
C GLY A 147 4.76 -9.31 14.84
N LEU A 148 4.76 -9.89 13.64
CA LEU A 148 6.00 -10.25 12.93
C LEU A 148 6.85 -9.00 12.65
N ALA A 149 6.23 -7.94 12.15
CA ALA A 149 6.91 -6.66 11.91
C ALA A 149 7.48 -6.05 13.21
N LYS A 150 6.80 -6.21 14.36
CA LYS A 150 7.31 -5.81 15.69
C LYS A 150 8.53 -6.63 16.12
N ALA A 151 8.56 -7.92 15.80
CA ALA A 151 9.71 -8.80 16.04
C ALA A 151 10.86 -8.59 15.02
N GLY A 152 10.67 -7.73 14.01
CA GLY A 152 11.64 -7.52 12.93
C GLY A 152 11.64 -8.63 11.88
N VAL A 153 10.65 -9.51 11.91
CA VAL A 153 10.48 -10.65 11.01
C VAL A 153 9.68 -10.19 9.79
N GLU A 154 10.16 -10.56 8.60
CA GLU A 154 9.51 -10.29 7.33
C GLU A 154 8.36 -11.28 7.10
N ALA A 155 7.23 -10.76 6.62
CA ALA A 155 6.05 -11.57 6.33
C ALA A 155 5.90 -11.77 4.81
N ALA A 156 6.04 -13.01 4.34
CA ALA A 156 5.74 -13.40 2.97
C ALA A 156 4.24 -13.73 2.85
N LEU A 157 3.46 -12.80 2.31
CA LEU A 157 2.01 -12.94 2.19
C LEU A 157 1.65 -13.79 0.97
N LEU A 158 1.16 -15.00 1.20
CA LEU A 158 0.79 -15.95 0.17
C LEU A 158 -0.71 -15.91 -0.11
N ASN A 159 -1.06 -16.08 -1.38
CA ASN A 159 -2.47 -16.15 -1.78
C ASN A 159 -3.03 -17.53 -1.43
N VAL A 160 -4.09 -17.54 -0.62
CA VAL A 160 -4.82 -18.75 -0.19
C VAL A 160 -5.44 -19.57 -1.33
N ASN A 161 -5.53 -19.02 -2.54
CA ASN A 161 -6.02 -19.74 -3.72
C ASN A 161 -4.91 -20.54 -4.45
N LEU A 162 -3.64 -20.35 -4.10
CA LEU A 162 -2.54 -21.11 -4.70
C LEU A 162 -2.58 -22.57 -4.20
N ARG A 163 -2.33 -23.51 -5.11
CA ARG A 163 -2.34 -24.95 -4.84
C ARG A 163 -1.15 -25.60 -5.53
N ARG A 164 -0.63 -26.68 -4.95
CA ARG A 164 0.38 -27.56 -5.57
C ARG A 164 1.62 -26.79 -6.06
N GLU A 165 1.96 -26.91 -7.34
CA GLU A 165 3.19 -26.40 -7.96
C GLU A 165 3.38 -24.88 -7.79
N PRO A 166 2.41 -24.01 -8.09
CA PRO A 166 2.52 -22.57 -7.81
C PRO A 166 2.80 -22.23 -6.34
N LEU A 167 2.16 -22.92 -5.39
CA LEU A 167 2.38 -22.68 -3.96
C LEU A 167 3.78 -23.11 -3.53
N ALA A 168 4.21 -24.31 -3.97
CA ALA A 168 5.55 -24.81 -3.70
C ALA A 168 6.63 -23.89 -4.29
N PHE A 169 6.42 -23.34 -5.49
CA PHE A 169 7.31 -22.37 -6.11
C PHE A 169 7.43 -21.08 -5.28
N CYS A 170 6.30 -20.51 -4.86
CA CYS A 170 6.29 -19.30 -4.02
C CYS A 170 6.97 -19.55 -2.66
N LEU A 171 6.68 -20.67 -2.01
CA LEU A 171 7.32 -21.06 -0.74
C LEU A 171 8.83 -21.22 -0.91
N GLY A 172 9.27 -21.96 -1.93
CA GLY A 172 10.69 -22.18 -2.23
C GLY A 172 11.45 -20.89 -2.52
N THR A 173 10.80 -19.89 -3.12
CA THR A 173 11.43 -18.59 -3.44
C THR A 173 11.36 -17.60 -2.27
N SER A 174 10.43 -17.77 -1.34
CA SER A 174 10.20 -16.83 -0.23
C SER A 174 11.31 -16.79 0.82
N GLY A 175 12.13 -17.83 0.91
CA GLY A 175 13.13 -17.96 1.98
C GLY A 175 12.53 -18.12 3.38
N ALA A 176 11.23 -18.46 3.48
CA ALA A 176 10.52 -18.55 4.75
C ALA A 176 11.07 -19.68 5.64
N LYS A 177 11.39 -19.34 6.89
CA LYS A 177 11.77 -20.27 7.97
C LYS A 177 10.56 -20.86 8.69
N ALA A 178 9.36 -20.37 8.43
CA ALA A 178 8.13 -20.97 8.93
C ALA A 178 6.95 -20.63 8.04
N LEU A 179 5.94 -21.50 8.07
CA LEU A 179 4.66 -21.28 7.41
C LEU A 179 3.56 -21.24 8.47
N ILE A 180 2.73 -20.20 8.35
CA ILE A 180 1.51 -20.00 9.09
C ILE A 180 0.36 -20.26 8.13
N PHE A 181 -0.56 -21.15 8.47
CA PHE A 181 -1.73 -21.42 7.66
C PHE A 181 -2.96 -21.57 8.54
N GLY A 182 -4.13 -21.28 7.97
CA GLY A 182 -5.39 -21.49 8.68
C GLY A 182 -5.75 -22.97 8.78
N GLY A 183 -6.39 -23.37 9.89
CA GLY A 183 -6.80 -24.76 10.13
C GLY A 183 -7.65 -25.36 9.00
N GLU A 184 -8.40 -24.52 8.28
CA GLU A 184 -9.17 -24.89 7.10
C GLU A 184 -8.34 -25.45 5.94
N LEU A 185 -7.06 -25.04 5.83
CA LEU A 185 -6.12 -25.49 4.80
C LEU A 185 -5.37 -26.76 5.22
N ALA A 186 -5.37 -27.11 6.52
CA ALA A 186 -4.65 -28.26 7.06
C ALA A 186 -5.14 -29.60 6.47
N ALA A 187 -6.43 -29.69 6.13
CA ALA A 187 -7.04 -30.91 5.60
C ALA A 187 -6.60 -31.25 4.16
N GLY A 188 -6.09 -30.28 3.41
CA GLY A 188 -5.71 -30.46 2.00
C GLY A 188 -4.26 -30.93 1.78
N GLU A 189 -3.37 -30.71 2.76
CA GLU A 189 -1.92 -30.92 2.60
C GLU A 189 -1.33 -32.04 3.49
N ALA A 190 -2.17 -32.75 4.24
CA ALA A 190 -1.81 -33.91 5.08
C ALA A 190 -1.34 -35.16 4.31
N GLY A 191 -0.86 -35.00 3.07
CA GLY A 191 -0.42 -36.08 2.18
C GLY A 191 1.09 -36.32 2.12
N ARG A 192 1.93 -35.57 2.84
CA ARG A 192 3.38 -35.86 2.92
C ARG A 192 4.02 -35.27 4.17
N SER A 193 4.13 -36.06 5.23
CA SER A 193 4.99 -35.82 6.42
C SER A 193 4.98 -34.36 6.94
N TRP A 194 3.82 -33.88 7.42
CA TRP A 194 3.70 -32.64 8.17
C TRP A 194 3.06 -32.98 9.52
N HIS A 195 3.83 -32.93 10.62
CA HIS A 195 3.31 -33.12 11.97
C HIS A 195 3.00 -31.74 12.59
N PRO A 196 1.72 -31.40 12.84
CA PRO A 196 1.36 -30.12 13.47
C PRO A 196 1.59 -30.18 14.99
N GLU A 197 2.45 -29.31 15.51
CA GLU A 197 2.55 -29.01 16.95
C GLU A 197 1.43 -27.99 17.29
N ARG A 198 0.46 -28.39 18.12
CA ARG A 198 -0.66 -27.53 18.54
C ARG A 198 -0.23 -26.56 19.64
N GLY A 199 -0.24 -25.25 19.34
CA GLY A 199 -0.01 -24.21 20.34
C GLY A 199 -1.23 -24.00 21.26
N ALA A 200 -1.01 -24.06 22.57
CA ALA A 200 -2.04 -23.83 23.59
C ALA A 200 -2.48 -22.36 23.60
N GLY A 201 -3.60 -22.04 22.93
CA GLY A 201 -4.18 -20.71 22.95
C GLY A 201 -5.42 -20.58 22.08
N GLY A 202 -6.54 -21.18 22.49
CA GLY A 202 -7.92 -20.72 22.23
C GLY A 202 -8.38 -20.40 20.79
N GLY A 203 -7.62 -20.74 19.75
CA GLY A 203 -7.98 -20.58 18.34
C GLY A 203 -7.06 -21.44 17.48
N GLU A 204 -7.62 -22.12 16.49
CA GLU A 204 -6.96 -23.10 15.62
C GLU A 204 -5.84 -22.46 14.77
N MET A 205 -4.65 -22.28 15.35
CA MET A 205 -3.46 -21.80 14.65
C MET A 205 -2.35 -22.84 14.78
N ALA A 206 -1.99 -23.45 13.65
CA ALA A 206 -0.88 -24.40 13.53
C ALA A 206 0.26 -23.75 12.75
N TRP A 207 1.51 -24.03 13.14
CA TRP A 207 2.70 -23.49 12.49
C TRP A 207 3.75 -24.59 12.32
N TYR A 208 4.55 -24.51 11.26
CA TYR A 208 5.66 -25.44 10.99
C TYR A 208 6.99 -24.69 10.87
N ILE A 209 8.04 -25.23 11.50
CA ILE A 209 9.43 -24.78 11.35
C ILE A 209 10.17 -25.87 10.53
N PRO A 210 10.63 -25.60 9.29
CA PRO A 210 11.46 -26.53 8.56
C PRO A 210 12.82 -26.66 9.27
N GLY A 211 13.23 -27.91 9.56
CA GLY A 211 14.63 -28.22 9.89
C GLY A 211 14.98 -28.42 11.37
N ARG A 212 14.05 -28.78 12.26
CA ARG A 212 14.41 -29.49 13.50
C ARG A 212 14.23 -31.00 13.31
N PRO A 213 15.22 -31.82 13.72
CA PRO A 213 15.12 -33.29 13.67
C PRO A 213 14.00 -33.82 14.56
#